data_AF-C5L5F4-F1
#
_entry.id   AF-C5L5F4-F1
#
_cell.length_a   1.000
_cell.length_b   1.000
_cell.length_c   1.000
_cell.angle_alpha   90.00
_cell.angle_beta   90.00
_cell.angle_gamma   90.00
#
_symmetry.space_group_name_H-M   'P 1'
#
loop_
_entity.id
_entity.type
_entity.pdbx_description
1 polymer ?
#
loop_
_entity_poly.entity_id
_entity_poly.type
_entity_poly.pdbx_seq_one_letter_code
_entity_poly.pdbx_strand_id
1 'polypeptide(L)'
;MKRQGIETGPMWLFYGCRHQNKDYIFGNELESFVEEGAITELHPAFSRDQKEKVYVQNKIDDNSSRIYEDLIKKGGYFYLCGQAGQVENDIRSAVYRAIAKGENVSMEKAKEIFEDLAENDRYCPEVY
;
A
#
# COMPACT_ATOMS: atom_id res chain seq x y z
N MET A 1 8.58 18.88 -7.58
CA MET A 1 8.31 18.00 -8.74
C MET A 1 7.04 18.42 -9.48
N LYS A 2 5.82 18.06 -9.06
CA LYS A 2 4.59 18.49 -9.76
C LYS A 2 4.41 20.02 -9.84
N ARG A 3 4.61 20.75 -8.74
CA ARG A 3 4.62 22.23 -8.71
C ARG A 3 5.69 22.88 -9.62
N GLN A 4 6.69 22.11 -10.03
CA GLN A 4 7.76 22.53 -10.93
C GLN A 4 7.54 22.04 -12.37
N GLY A 5 6.35 21.49 -12.68
CA GLY A 5 6.00 20.97 -14.01
C GLY A 5 6.64 19.62 -14.36
N ILE A 6 7.26 18.94 -13.40
CA ILE A 6 7.85 17.61 -13.61
C ILE A 6 6.73 16.56 -13.46
N GLU A 7 6.52 15.78 -14.51
CA GLU A 7 5.59 14.65 -14.50
C GLU A 7 6.11 13.55 -13.57
N THR A 8 5.22 13.01 -12.74
CA THR A 8 5.54 11.93 -11.80
C THR A 8 4.51 10.82 -11.92
N GLY A 9 4.95 9.57 -11.71
CA GLY A 9 4.04 8.44 -11.58
C GLY A 9 3.09 8.59 -10.38
N PRO A 10 2.07 7.72 -10.29
CA PRO A 10 1.13 7.75 -9.17
C PRO A 10 1.83 7.39 -7.86
N MET A 11 1.47 8.08 -6.78
CA MET A 11 1.94 7.77 -5.43
C MET A 11 0.75 7.34 -4.58
N TRP A 12 0.82 6.14 -4.04
CA TRP A 12 -0.21 5.55 -3.21
C TRP A 12 0.30 5.42 -1.78
N LEU A 13 -0.51 5.84 -0.80
CA LEU A 13 -0.17 5.69 0.61
C LEU A 13 -1.27 4.94 1.34
N PHE A 14 -0.93 3.74 1.83
CA PHE A 14 -1.76 3.00 2.76
C PHE A 14 -1.27 3.26 4.19
N TYR A 15 -2.12 3.85 5.03
CA TYR A 15 -1.74 4.32 6.36
C TYR A 15 -2.60 3.61 7.42
N GLY A 16 -2.02 3.23 8.57
CA GLY A 16 -2.75 2.54 9.63
C GLY A 16 -2.56 3.20 10.99
N CYS A 17 -3.66 3.51 11.68
CA CYS A 17 -3.65 3.91 13.09
C CYS A 17 -4.92 3.44 13.83
N ARG A 18 -5.14 3.88 15.07
CA ARG A 18 -6.31 3.45 15.85
C ARG A 18 -7.51 4.32 15.56
N HIS A 19 -7.33 5.63 15.63
CA HIS A 19 -8.39 6.63 15.56
C HIS A 19 -7.96 7.82 14.73
N GLN A 20 -8.81 8.24 13.80
CA GLN A 20 -8.57 9.42 12.99
C GLN A 20 -8.32 10.67 13.84
N ASN A 21 -9.04 10.83 14.95
CA ASN A 21 -9.00 12.04 15.77
C ASN A 21 -7.98 12.01 16.93
N LYS A 22 -7.18 10.95 17.08
CA LYS A 22 -6.20 10.85 18.18
C LYS A 22 -4.79 10.55 17.72
N ASP A 23 -4.62 9.61 16.81
CA ASP A 23 -3.30 9.10 16.42
C ASP A 23 -3.12 9.02 14.91
N TYR A 24 -3.85 9.85 14.16
CA TYR A 24 -3.57 10.11 12.75
C TYR A 24 -2.40 11.08 12.59
N ILE A 25 -1.19 10.54 12.71
CA ILE A 25 0.06 11.31 12.63
C ILE A 25 0.16 11.94 11.23
N PHE A 26 0.38 13.25 11.19
CA PHE A 26 0.40 14.07 9.97
C PHE A 26 -0.89 14.02 9.14
N GLY A 27 -2.05 13.71 9.74
CA GLY A 27 -3.29 13.52 8.99
C GLY A 27 -3.65 14.72 8.10
N ASN A 28 -3.63 15.93 8.66
CA ASN A 28 -3.94 17.15 7.91
C ASN A 28 -2.95 17.41 6.78
N GLU A 29 -1.66 17.15 7.02
CA GLU A 29 -0.60 17.31 6.02
C GLU A 29 -0.72 16.28 4.90
N LEU A 30 -1.03 15.02 5.23
CA LEU A 30 -1.26 13.96 4.26
C LEU A 30 -2.47 14.28 3.38
N GLU A 31 -3.57 14.76 3.96
CA GLU A 31 -4.76 15.19 3.21
C GLU A 31 -4.43 16.38 2.29
N SER A 32 -3.69 17.38 2.80
CA SER A 32 -3.20 18.49 1.97
C SER A 32 -2.31 18.01 0.81
N PHE A 33 -1.44 17.02 1.02
CA PHE A 33 -0.63 16.45 -0.06
C PHE A 33 -1.46 15.72 -1.12
N VAL A 34 -2.64 15.21 -0.78
CA VAL A 34 -3.60 14.69 -1.76
C VAL A 34 -4.22 15.85 -2.55
N GLU A 35 -4.65 16.92 -1.89
CA GLU A 35 -5.21 18.11 -2.55
C GLU A 35 -4.21 18.78 -3.50
N GLU A 36 -2.94 18.84 -3.11
CA GLU A 36 -1.84 19.34 -3.93
C GLU A 36 -1.41 18.36 -5.04
N GLY A 37 -1.95 17.13 -5.04
CA GLY A 37 -1.68 16.07 -5.99
C GLY A 37 -0.31 15.42 -5.83
N ALA A 38 0.40 15.65 -4.72
CA ALA A 38 1.66 14.98 -4.42
C ALA A 38 1.45 13.50 -4.09
N ILE A 39 0.39 13.18 -3.33
CA ILE A 39 -0.13 11.83 -3.14
C ILE A 39 -1.32 11.66 -4.09
N THR A 40 -1.30 10.61 -4.91
CA THR A 40 -2.40 10.33 -5.84
C THR A 40 -3.59 9.70 -5.12
N GLU A 41 -3.32 8.74 -4.23
CA GLU A 41 -4.36 8.02 -3.48
C GLU A 41 -3.89 7.82 -2.03
N LEU A 42 -4.75 8.20 -1.07
CA LEU A 42 -4.51 8.04 0.36
C LEU A 42 -5.57 7.10 0.95
N HIS A 43 -5.11 6.00 1.55
CA HIS A 43 -5.97 4.96 2.11
C HIS A 43 -5.69 4.76 3.60
N PRO A 44 -6.26 5.61 4.47
CA PRO A 44 -6.12 5.44 5.90
C PRO A 44 -7.03 4.30 6.41
N ALA A 45 -6.51 3.50 7.33
CA ALA A 45 -7.18 2.42 8.02
C ALA A 45 -7.21 2.74 9.53
N PHE A 46 -8.39 3.15 10.00
CA PHE A 46 -8.64 3.45 11.41
C PHE A 46 -9.22 2.23 12.10
N SER A 47 -8.40 1.53 12.89
CA SER A 47 -8.75 0.21 13.43
C SER A 47 -9.80 0.24 14.56
N ARG A 48 -10.13 1.42 15.11
CA ARG A 48 -11.00 1.57 16.29
C ARG A 48 -12.11 2.62 16.16
N ASP A 49 -12.33 3.19 14.97
CA ASP A 49 -13.39 4.18 14.75
C ASP A 49 -14.77 3.54 14.46
N GLN A 50 -14.79 2.23 14.25
CA GLN A 50 -15.99 1.45 14.03
C GLN A 50 -15.93 0.08 14.75
N LYS A 51 -17.05 -0.64 14.75
CA LYS A 51 -17.17 -1.95 15.44
C LYS A 51 -16.22 -2.99 14.87
N GLU A 52 -16.12 -3.07 13.55
CA GLU A 52 -15.22 -4.00 12.85
C GLU A 52 -13.83 -3.38 12.68
N LYS A 53 -12.79 -4.14 12.98
CA LYS A 53 -11.42 -3.63 12.84
C LYS A 53 -11.03 -3.55 11.37
N VAL A 54 -10.62 -2.37 10.93
CA VAL A 54 -10.11 -2.12 9.59
C VAL A 54 -8.61 -1.84 9.67
N TYR A 55 -7.83 -2.63 8.95
CA TYR A 55 -6.37 -2.54 8.88
C TYR A 55 -5.90 -2.27 7.45
N VAL A 56 -4.59 -2.01 7.30
CA VAL A 56 -3.95 -1.69 6.02
C VAL A 56 -4.17 -2.81 4.98
N GLN A 57 -4.04 -4.08 5.39
CA GLN A 57 -4.29 -5.22 4.50
C GLN A 57 -5.72 -5.25 3.94
N ASN A 58 -6.72 -4.77 4.71
CA ASN A 58 -8.09 -4.66 4.19
C ASN A 58 -8.19 -3.60 3.11
N LYS A 59 -7.54 -2.45 3.29
CA LYS A 59 -7.48 -1.40 2.25
C LYS A 59 -6.73 -1.85 1.01
N ILE A 60 -5.70 -2.68 1.16
CA ILE A 60 -5.00 -3.31 0.04
C ILE A 60 -5.95 -4.25 -0.71
N ASP A 61 -6.67 -5.12 0.01
CA ASP A 61 -7.65 -6.04 -0.59
C ASP A 61 -8.74 -5.29 -1.37
N ASP A 62 -9.29 -4.21 -0.81
CA ASP A 62 -10.30 -3.35 -1.47
C ASP A 62 -9.78 -2.74 -2.80
N ASN A 63 -8.47 -2.55 -2.92
CA ASN A 63 -7.82 -1.93 -4.08
C ASN A 63 -7.02 -2.92 -4.93
N SER A 64 -7.24 -4.23 -4.75
CA SER A 64 -6.45 -5.31 -5.37
C SER A 64 -6.20 -5.14 -6.87
N SER A 65 -7.22 -4.77 -7.65
CA SER A 65 -7.08 -4.65 -9.11
C SER A 65 -6.13 -3.52 -9.52
N ARG A 66 -6.17 -2.39 -8.81
CA ARG A 66 -5.28 -1.25 -9.08
C ARG A 66 -3.87 -1.52 -8.56
N ILE A 67 -3.73 -2.20 -7.43
CA ILE A 67 -2.42 -2.64 -6.94
C ILE A 67 -1.75 -3.54 -7.97
N TYR A 68 -2.45 -4.54 -8.49
CA TYR A 68 -1.90 -5.37 -9.55
C TYR A 68 -1.49 -4.55 -10.78
N GLU A 69 -2.35 -3.65 -11.25
CA GLU A 69 -2.06 -2.81 -12.42
C GLU A 69 -0.81 -1.92 -12.20
N ASP A 70 -0.78 -1.14 -11.13
CA ASP A 70 0.28 -0.16 -10.90
C ASP A 70 1.58 -0.82 -10.42
N LEU A 71 1.50 -1.82 -9.53
CA LEU A 71 2.67 -2.51 -9.00
C LEU A 71 3.24 -3.51 -10.01
N ILE A 72 2.42 -4.35 -10.63
CA ILE A 72 2.92 -5.42 -11.50
C ILE A 72 2.98 -4.97 -12.96
N LYS A 73 1.87 -4.54 -13.56
CA LYS A 73 1.83 -4.23 -15.00
C LYS A 73 2.65 -2.99 -15.36
N LYS A 74 2.62 -1.95 -14.53
CA LYS A 74 3.32 -0.67 -14.79
C LYS A 74 4.71 -0.56 -14.17
N GLY A 75 5.18 -1.59 -13.47
CA GLY A 75 6.53 -1.57 -12.92
C GLY A 75 6.70 -0.73 -11.64
N GLY A 76 5.64 -0.56 -10.84
CA GLY A 76 5.69 0.21 -9.59
C GLY A 76 6.65 -0.34 -8.52
N TYR A 77 6.86 0.45 -7.47
CA TYR A 77 7.69 0.10 -6.31
C TYR A 77 6.80 -0.02 -5.07
N PHE A 78 7.09 -0.99 -4.20
CA PHE A 78 6.39 -1.23 -2.95
C PHE A 78 7.32 -1.03 -1.76
N TYR A 79 6.96 -0.05 -0.92
CA TYR A 79 7.68 0.26 0.31
C TYR A 79 6.82 -0.16 1.49
N LEU A 80 7.43 -0.84 2.46
CA LEU A 80 6.74 -1.26 3.67
C LEU A 80 7.53 -0.79 4.89
N CYS A 81 6.98 0.15 5.65
CA CYS A 81 7.56 0.60 6.91
C CYS A 81 6.63 0.25 8.08
N GLY A 82 7.20 -0.19 9.20
CA GLY A 82 6.46 -0.37 10.45
C GLY A 82 6.87 -1.61 11.25
N GLN A 83 5.91 -2.16 11.98
CA GLN A 83 6.16 -3.28 12.88
C GLN A 83 6.34 -4.59 12.10
N ALA A 84 7.44 -5.31 12.35
CA ALA A 84 7.66 -6.63 11.81
C ALA A 84 6.67 -7.69 12.36
N GLY A 85 6.66 -8.86 11.73
CA GLY A 85 5.91 -10.03 12.18
C GLY A 85 4.53 -10.12 11.54
N GLN A 86 3.47 -10.19 12.35
CA GLN A 86 2.13 -10.48 11.81
C GLN A 86 1.62 -9.40 10.86
N VAL A 87 1.86 -8.12 11.17
CA VAL A 87 1.39 -7.00 10.34
C VAL A 87 2.02 -7.03 8.96
N GLU A 88 3.35 -7.21 8.90
CA GLU A 88 4.08 -7.39 7.65
C GLU A 88 3.53 -8.58 6.84
N ASN A 89 3.36 -9.74 7.48
CA ASN A 89 2.86 -10.94 6.81
C ASN A 89 1.44 -10.77 6.25
N ASP A 90 0.56 -10.07 6.98
CA ASP A 90 -0.80 -9.79 6.55
C ASP A 90 -0.82 -8.85 5.33
N ILE A 91 0.04 -7.83 5.33
CA ILE A 91 0.20 -6.90 4.21
C ILE A 91 0.73 -7.63 2.97
N ARG A 92 1.82 -8.40 3.11
CA ARG A 92 2.35 -9.23 2.02
C ARG A 92 1.29 -10.17 1.46
N SER A 93 0.54 -10.83 2.35
CA SER A 93 -0.54 -11.75 1.96
C SER A 93 -1.65 -11.06 1.16
N ALA A 94 -2.00 -9.81 1.49
CA ALA A 94 -2.96 -9.02 0.72
C ALA A 94 -2.42 -8.66 -0.67
N VAL A 95 -1.15 -8.30 -0.77
CA VAL A 95 -0.51 -8.06 -2.08
C VAL A 95 -0.45 -9.35 -2.91
N TYR A 96 -0.13 -10.50 -2.31
CA TYR A 96 -0.16 -11.79 -3.01
C TYR A 96 -1.55 -12.08 -3.59
N ARG A 97 -2.63 -11.82 -2.83
CA ARG A 97 -4.00 -11.99 -3.33
C ARG A 97 -4.29 -11.05 -4.51
N ALA A 98 -3.83 -9.81 -4.44
CA ALA A 98 -3.97 -8.85 -5.54
C ALA A 98 -3.28 -9.36 -6.82
N ILE A 99 -2.04 -9.85 -6.70
CA ILE A 99 -1.27 -10.42 -7.81
C ILE A 99 -1.95 -11.68 -8.35
N ALA A 100 -2.31 -12.63 -7.49
CA ALA A 100 -2.96 -13.88 -7.88
C ALA A 100 -4.25 -13.63 -8.68
N LYS A 101 -5.08 -12.69 -8.21
CA LYS A 101 -6.34 -12.31 -8.88
C LYS A 101 -6.10 -11.60 -10.21
N GLY A 102 -5.12 -10.70 -10.28
CA GLY A 102 -4.83 -9.92 -11.48
C GLY A 102 -4.17 -10.74 -12.59
N GLU A 103 -3.21 -11.59 -12.23
CA GLU A 103 -2.49 -12.45 -13.18
C GLU A 103 -3.25 -13.77 -13.44
N ASN A 104 -4.30 -14.07 -12.66
CA ASN A 104 -5.07 -15.31 -12.70
C ASN A 104 -4.19 -16.56 -12.50
N VAL A 105 -3.41 -16.55 -11.42
CA VAL A 105 -2.46 -17.61 -11.05
C VAL A 105 -2.70 -18.10 -9.62
N SER A 106 -2.04 -19.19 -9.22
CA SER A 106 -2.11 -19.68 -7.84
C SER A 106 -1.41 -18.72 -6.86
N MET A 107 -1.72 -18.88 -5.58
CA MET A 107 -1.08 -18.10 -4.51
C MET A 107 0.42 -18.35 -4.43
N GLU A 108 0.88 -19.57 -4.72
CA GLU A 108 2.29 -19.92 -4.79
C GLU A 108 2.99 -19.12 -5.90
N LYS A 109 2.38 -19.07 -7.10
CA LYS A 109 2.96 -18.31 -8.20
C LYS A 109 2.95 -16.80 -7.94
N ALA A 110 1.91 -16.29 -7.29
CA ALA A 110 1.85 -14.89 -6.88
C ALA A 110 2.93 -14.51 -5.87
N LYS A 111 3.31 -15.43 -4.97
CA LYS A 111 4.45 -15.24 -4.06
C LYS A 111 5.75 -15.15 -4.83
N GLU A 112 6.01 -16.07 -5.77
CA GLU A 112 7.19 -16.02 -6.63
C GLU A 112 7.30 -14.67 -7.37
N ILE A 113 6.21 -14.22 -7.99
CA ILE A 113 6.16 -12.91 -8.69
C ILE A 113 6.48 -11.76 -7.73
N PHE A 114 6.04 -11.83 -6.47
CA PHE A 114 6.35 -10.80 -5.50
C PHE A 114 7.81 -10.87 -5.02
N GLU A 115 8.38 -12.06 -4.85
CA GLU A 115 9.81 -12.20 -4.51
C GLU A 115 10.70 -11.67 -5.65
N ASP A 116 10.28 -11.81 -6.92
CA ASP A 116 10.96 -11.15 -8.04
C ASP A 116 11.01 -9.61 -7.87
N LEU A 117 10.02 -8.99 -7.20
CA LEU A 117 10.08 -7.55 -6.88
C LEU A 117 11.22 -7.25 -5.91
N ALA A 118 11.48 -8.13 -4.94
CA ALA A 118 12.58 -7.97 -4.00
C ALA A 118 13.93 -8.12 -4.69
N GLU A 119 14.06 -9.12 -5.57
CA GLU A 119 15.29 -9.35 -6.35
C GLU A 119 15.64 -8.19 -7.29
N ASN A 120 14.64 -7.41 -7.70
CA ASN A 120 14.79 -6.24 -8.59
C ASN A 120 14.75 -4.89 -7.85
N ASP A 121 14.97 -4.86 -6.53
CA ASP A 121 14.95 -3.65 -5.69
C ASP A 121 13.63 -2.84 -5.76
N ARG A 122 12.53 -3.52 -6.08
CA ARG A 122 11.18 -2.94 -6.19
C ARG A 122 10.30 -3.25 -4.98
N TYR A 123 10.75 -4.12 -4.09
CA TYR A 123 10.17 -4.31 -2.75
C TYR A 123 11.19 -3.91 -1.68
N CYS A 124 10.89 -2.87 -0.90
CA CYS A 124 11.79 -2.31 0.11
C CYS A 124 11.11 -2.32 1.50
N PRO A 125 11.29 -3.39 2.30
CA PRO A 125 10.82 -3.43 3.67
C PRO A 125 11.80 -2.71 4.62
N GLU A 126 11.28 -1.80 5.43
CA GLU A 126 11.94 -1.15 6.56
C GLU A 126 11.11 -1.42 7.82
N VAL A 127 11.28 -2.64 8.36
CA VAL A 127 10.53 -3.13 9.51
C VAL A 127 11.43 -3.28 10.74
N TYR A 128 10.86 -3.03 11.91
CA TYR A 128 11.56 -3.12 13.21
C TYR A 128 10.88 -4.09 14.19
#